data_AF-Q7VJR3-F1
#
_entry.id   AF-Q7VJR3-F1
#
_cell.length_a   1.000
_cell.length_b   1.000
_cell.length_c   1.000
_cell.angle_alpha   90.00
_cell.angle_beta   90.00
_cell.angle_gamma   90.00
#
_symmetry.space_group_name_H-M   'P 1'
#
loop_
_entity.id
_entity.type
_entity.pdbx_description
1 polymer ?
#
loop_
_entity_poly.entity_id
_entity_poly.type
_entity_poly.pdbx_seq_one_letter_code
_entity_poly.pdbx_strand_id
1 'polypeptide(L)'
;MTLQSYKYSFLERLWLKLEAHSADKNTENIVMILPVLLFMQKKELETRLDTLPQILEHYLKPHLIQRVFSHIVIKLQKYTQDEELFMQERQEAFECLSQNIQLYTLVIDMFDNQEDNHNFELIKQVVRKKFDEDYELNQENLRLLAYQEKYSQENTSSS
;
A
#
# COMPACT_ATOMS: atom_id res chain seq x y z
N MET A 1 14.00 17.75 -4.77
CA MET A 1 15.31 17.25 -5.27
C MET A 1 15.08 16.27 -6.44
N THR A 2 16.03 16.09 -7.37
CA THR A 2 15.80 15.16 -8.52
C THR A 2 16.13 13.71 -8.15
N LEU A 3 15.38 12.72 -8.64
CA LEU A 3 15.62 11.30 -8.34
C LEU A 3 17.07 10.86 -8.70
N GLN A 4 17.65 11.48 -9.72
CA GLN A 4 19.00 11.21 -10.21
C GLN A 4 20.11 11.78 -9.30
N SER A 5 19.81 12.72 -8.40
CA SER A 5 20.81 13.26 -7.49
C SER A 5 21.20 12.29 -6.37
N TYR A 6 20.38 11.27 -6.10
CA TYR A 6 20.66 10.24 -5.11
C TYR A 6 21.58 9.16 -5.69
N LYS A 7 22.85 9.16 -5.33
CA LYS A 7 23.81 8.13 -5.75
C LYS A 7 24.05 7.16 -4.60
N TYR A 8 23.66 5.90 -4.80
CA TYR A 8 23.94 4.81 -3.87
C TYR A 8 24.90 3.81 -4.50
N SER A 9 25.95 3.45 -3.78
CA SER A 9 26.95 2.46 -4.23
C SER A 9 26.37 1.04 -4.22
N PHE A 10 26.92 0.15 -5.04
CA PHE A 10 26.48 -1.25 -5.14
C PHE A 10 26.51 -1.98 -3.78
N LEU A 11 27.48 -1.65 -2.92
CA LEU A 11 27.60 -2.19 -1.57
C LEU A 11 26.53 -1.67 -0.61
N GLU A 12 26.16 -0.39 -0.70
CA GLU A 12 25.04 0.18 0.07
C GLU A 12 23.73 -0.48 -0.36
N ARG A 13 23.53 -0.70 -1.66
CA ARG A 13 22.36 -1.42 -2.20
C ARG A 13 22.28 -2.87 -1.69
N LEU A 14 23.41 -3.55 -1.51
CA LEU A 14 23.48 -4.92 -1.01
C LEU A 14 23.25 -4.98 0.51
N TRP A 15 23.82 -4.03 1.25
CA TRP A 15 23.66 -3.90 2.70
C TRP A 15 22.21 -3.61 3.07
N LEU A 16 21.58 -2.68 2.35
CA LEU A 16 20.16 -2.35 2.43
C LEU A 16 19.25 -3.57 2.17
N LYS A 17 19.59 -4.42 1.18
CA LYS A 17 18.88 -5.69 0.92
C LYS A 17 18.97 -6.69 2.07
N LEU A 18 20.15 -6.84 2.68
CA LEU A 18 20.38 -7.80 3.76
C LEU A 18 19.69 -7.37 5.06
N GLU A 19 19.64 -6.06 5.30
CA GLU A 19 19.05 -5.53 6.52
C GLU A 19 17.51 -5.54 6.46
N ALA A 20 16.89 -5.46 5.27
CA ALA A 20 15.43 -5.58 5.10
C ALA A 20 14.86 -6.84 5.76
N HIS A 21 15.63 -7.94 5.75
CA HIS A 21 15.25 -9.23 6.35
C HIS A 21 15.14 -9.22 7.89
N SER A 22 15.61 -8.17 8.57
CA SER A 22 15.43 -7.99 10.02
C SER A 22 14.41 -6.90 10.38
N ALA A 23 13.77 -6.30 9.37
CA ALA A 23 12.77 -5.27 9.59
C ALA A 23 11.44 -5.89 10.03
N ASP A 24 10.68 -5.14 10.84
CA ASP A 24 9.33 -5.56 11.20
C ASP A 24 8.43 -5.62 9.95
N LYS A 25 7.44 -6.51 9.94
CA LYS A 25 6.55 -6.77 8.79
C LYS A 25 5.87 -5.50 8.27
N ASN A 26 5.55 -4.56 9.16
CA ASN A 26 4.98 -3.27 8.75
C ASN A 26 5.97 -2.44 7.91
N THR A 27 7.25 -2.44 8.28
CA THR A 27 8.31 -1.72 7.54
C THR A 27 8.54 -2.34 6.17
N GLU A 28 8.52 -3.68 6.07
CA GLU A 28 8.62 -4.40 4.79
C GLU A 28 7.46 -4.03 3.85
N ASN A 29 6.23 -4.02 4.37
CA ASN A 29 5.05 -3.62 3.60
C ASN A 29 5.15 -2.17 3.10
N ILE A 30 5.64 -1.25 3.94
CA ILE A 30 5.86 0.16 3.55
C ILE A 30 6.91 0.26 2.43
N VAL A 31 8.03 -0.47 2.54
CA VAL A 31 9.08 -0.52 1.51
C VAL A 31 8.60 -1.18 0.21
N MET A 32 7.59 -2.06 0.28
CA MET A 32 6.96 -2.66 -0.89
C MET A 32 5.99 -1.68 -1.56
N ILE A 33 5.12 -1.03 -0.79
CA ILE A 33 3.99 -0.24 -1.30
C ILE A 33 4.43 1.16 -1.74
N LEU A 34 5.18 1.91 -0.91
CA LEU A 34 5.47 3.31 -1.19
C LEU A 34 6.18 3.59 -2.52
N PRO A 35 7.20 2.82 -2.94
CA PRO A 35 7.85 3.05 -4.23
C PRO A 35 6.87 2.93 -5.39
N VAL A 36 5.94 1.98 -5.32
CA VAL A 36 4.90 1.79 -6.34
C VAL A 36 3.98 3.00 -6.38
N LEU A 37 3.46 3.43 -5.23
CA LEU A 37 2.55 4.59 -5.15
C LEU A 37 3.22 5.88 -5.66
N LEU A 38 4.49 6.09 -5.33
CA LEU A 38 5.29 7.21 -5.80
C LEU A 38 5.51 7.15 -7.31
N PHE A 39 5.86 5.99 -7.85
CA PHE A 39 6.12 5.84 -9.28
C PHE A 39 4.86 5.99 -10.13
N MET A 40 3.70 5.55 -9.63
CA MET A 40 2.40 5.82 -10.25
C MET A 40 2.14 7.33 -10.38
N GLN A 41 2.68 8.12 -9.45
CA GLN A 41 2.59 9.58 -9.42
C GLN A 41 3.82 10.26 -10.05
N LYS A 42 4.41 9.67 -11.10
CA LYS A 42 5.68 10.13 -11.71
C LYS A 42 5.79 11.63 -12.01
N LYS A 43 4.66 12.30 -12.30
CA LYS A 43 4.61 13.75 -12.60
C LYS A 43 4.91 14.62 -11.37
N GLU A 44 4.59 14.12 -10.19
CA GLU A 44 4.73 14.82 -8.89
C GLU A 44 5.83 14.19 -8.03
N LEU A 45 6.57 13.22 -8.59
CA LEU A 45 7.50 12.37 -7.85
C LEU A 45 8.52 13.17 -7.04
N GLU A 46 9.07 14.24 -7.60
CA GLU A 46 10.08 15.05 -6.92
C GLU A 46 9.50 15.78 -5.71
N THR A 47 8.33 16.39 -5.86
CA THR A 47 7.60 17.04 -4.76
C THR A 47 7.25 16.03 -3.68
N ARG A 48 6.79 14.83 -4.08
CA ARG A 48 6.42 13.76 -3.14
C ARG A 48 7.63 13.17 -2.43
N LEU A 49 8.80 13.10 -3.08
CA LEU A 49 10.04 12.67 -2.44
C LEU A 49 10.50 13.67 -1.39
N ASP A 50 10.31 14.97 -1.61
CA ASP A 50 10.70 16.00 -0.64
C ASP A 50 9.82 15.96 0.63
N THR A 51 8.54 15.58 0.52
CA THR A 51 7.62 15.42 1.68
C THR A 51 7.62 14.02 2.27
N LEU A 52 8.15 13.02 1.57
CA LEU A 52 8.13 11.61 1.99
C LEU A 52 8.67 11.37 3.40
N PRO A 53 9.79 11.99 3.86
CA PRO A 53 10.27 11.79 5.22
C PRO A 53 9.23 12.15 6.28
N GLN A 54 8.46 13.24 6.08
CA GLN A 54 7.41 13.66 7.01
C GLN A 54 6.27 12.66 7.05
N ILE A 55 5.90 12.08 5.89
CA ILE A 55 4.90 11.01 5.84
C ILE A 55 5.43 9.79 6.62
N LEU A 56 6.67 9.38 6.37
CA LEU A 56 7.31 8.23 7.03
C LEU A 56 7.41 8.38 8.56
N GLU A 57 7.53 9.60 9.10
CA GLU A 57 7.51 9.84 10.56
C GLU A 57 6.24 9.35 11.25
N HIS A 58 5.11 9.32 10.54
CA HIS A 58 3.83 8.83 11.07
C HIS A 58 3.76 7.30 11.16
N TYR A 59 4.59 6.60 10.38
CA TYR A 59 4.51 5.15 10.20
C TYR A 59 5.72 4.39 10.73
N LEU A 60 6.86 5.06 10.89
CA LEU A 60 8.14 4.45 11.22
C LEU A 60 8.81 5.12 12.41
N LYS A 61 9.64 4.36 13.11
CA LYS A 61 10.53 4.91 14.13
C LYS A 61 11.58 5.82 13.47
N PRO A 62 12.01 6.92 14.12
CA PRO A 62 12.93 7.89 13.52
C PRO A 62 14.21 7.32 12.90
N HIS A 63 14.81 6.30 13.54
CA HIS A 63 16.03 5.66 13.05
C HIS A 63 15.83 4.81 11.77
N LEU A 64 14.60 4.47 11.41
CA LEU A 64 14.28 3.69 10.20
C LEU A 64 13.95 4.57 9.00
N ILE A 65 13.61 5.85 9.20
CA ILE A 65 13.10 6.73 8.15
C ILE A 65 14.10 6.90 7.02
N GLN A 66 15.33 7.32 7.35
CA GLN A 66 16.38 7.52 6.34
C GLN A 66 16.71 6.23 5.58
N ARG A 67 16.64 5.09 6.27
CA ARG A 67 16.88 3.78 5.68
C ARG A 67 15.78 3.39 4.70
N VAL A 68 14.51 3.50 5.10
CA VAL A 68 13.36 3.22 4.24
C VAL A 68 13.33 4.18 3.06
N PHE A 69 13.57 5.47 3.29
CA PHE A 69 13.70 6.46 2.22
C PHE A 69 14.74 6.04 1.17
N SER A 70 15.92 5.59 1.62
CA SER A 70 16.97 5.12 0.72
C SER A 70 16.55 3.89 -0.10
N HIS A 71 15.83 2.93 0.50
CA HIS A 71 15.27 1.79 -0.23
C HIS A 71 14.27 2.23 -1.31
N ILE A 72 13.39 3.16 -0.95
CA ILE A 72 12.36 3.65 -1.85
C ILE A 72 13.02 4.29 -3.08
N VAL A 73 14.00 5.18 -2.86
CA VAL A 73 14.75 5.82 -3.94
C VAL A 73 15.45 4.79 -4.84
N ILE A 74 16.07 3.75 -4.26
CA ILE A 74 16.71 2.69 -5.04
C ILE A 74 15.70 1.91 -5.90
N LYS A 75 14.52 1.59 -5.36
CA LYS A 75 13.45 0.93 -6.13
C LYS A 75 12.94 1.83 -7.26
N LEU A 76 12.69 3.10 -6.98
CA LEU A 76 12.28 4.08 -8.00
C LEU A 76 13.30 4.18 -9.15
N GLN A 77 14.60 4.21 -8.84
CA GLN A 77 15.64 4.19 -9.86
C GLN A 77 15.59 2.92 -10.73
N LYS A 78 15.29 1.76 -10.13
CA LYS A 78 15.13 0.52 -10.90
C LYS A 78 13.89 0.55 -11.79
N TYR A 79 12.77 1.07 -11.30
CA TYR A 79 11.55 1.19 -12.11
C TYR A 79 11.73 2.09 -13.33
N THR A 80 12.60 3.11 -13.25
CA THR A 80 12.93 3.92 -14.44
C THR A 80 13.72 3.15 -15.51
N GLN A 81 14.35 2.04 -15.13
CA GLN A 81 15.20 1.22 -16.01
C GLN A 81 14.50 -0.07 -16.46
N ASP A 82 13.54 -0.55 -15.66
CA ASP A 82 12.87 -1.84 -15.82
C ASP A 82 11.38 -1.69 -15.51
N GLU A 83 10.58 -1.53 -16.56
CA GLU A 83 9.13 -1.37 -16.45
C GLU A 83 8.43 -2.69 -16.08
N GLU A 84 8.96 -3.84 -16.49
CA GLU A 84 8.41 -5.16 -16.13
C GLU A 84 8.51 -5.38 -14.61
N LEU A 85 9.66 -5.05 -14.02
CA LEU A 85 9.85 -5.08 -12.57
C LEU A 85 8.83 -4.19 -11.85
N PHE A 86 8.55 -2.99 -12.38
CA PHE A 86 7.52 -2.12 -11.81
C PHE A 86 6.13 -2.76 -11.88
N MET A 87 5.76 -3.33 -13.03
CA MET A 87 4.44 -3.96 -13.19
C MET A 87 4.26 -5.15 -12.25
N GLN A 88 5.30 -5.95 -12.04
CA GLN A 88 5.29 -7.06 -11.08
C GLN A 88 5.13 -6.55 -9.65
N GLU A 89 6.00 -5.64 -9.20
CA GLU A 89 5.95 -5.15 -7.81
C GLU A 89 4.68 -4.33 -7.54
N ARG A 90 4.09 -3.69 -8.56
CA ARG A 90 2.77 -3.06 -8.45
C ARG A 90 1.67 -4.07 -8.13
N GLN A 91 1.68 -5.21 -8.81
CA GLN A 91 0.71 -6.28 -8.55
C GLN A 91 0.84 -6.81 -7.12
N GLU A 92 2.08 -7.05 -6.66
CA GLU A 92 2.38 -7.49 -5.30
C GLU A 92 1.92 -6.44 -4.26
N ALA A 93 2.18 -5.16 -4.50
CA ALA A 93 1.75 -4.07 -3.62
C ALA A 93 0.22 -3.97 -3.52
N PHE A 94 -0.50 -4.14 -4.64
CA PHE A 94 -1.96 -4.11 -4.63
C PHE A 94 -2.55 -5.32 -3.91
N GLU A 95 -1.94 -6.50 -4.08
CA GLU A 95 -2.32 -7.67 -3.31
C GLU A 95 -2.09 -7.45 -1.80
N CYS A 96 -0.94 -6.90 -1.41
CA CYS A 96 -0.65 -6.54 -0.02
C CYS A 96 -1.69 -5.56 0.56
N LEU A 97 -2.03 -4.50 -0.18
CA LEU A 97 -3.06 -3.52 0.21
C LEU A 97 -4.44 -4.16 0.36
N SER A 98 -4.79 -5.08 -0.56
CA SER A 98 -6.08 -5.77 -0.53
C SER A 98 -6.23 -6.70 0.66
N GLN A 99 -5.13 -7.29 1.14
CA GLN A 99 -5.11 -8.20 2.29
C GLN A 99 -5.05 -7.45 3.63
N ASN A 100 -4.64 -6.18 3.64
CA ASN A 100 -4.50 -5.40 4.86
C ASN A 100 -5.00 -3.96 4.68
N ILE A 101 -6.26 -3.74 5.04
CA ILE A 101 -6.92 -2.43 4.94
C ILE A 101 -6.24 -1.33 5.75
N GLN A 102 -5.50 -1.65 6.82
CA GLN A 102 -4.81 -0.64 7.62
C GLN A 102 -3.73 0.08 6.80
N LEU A 103 -3.12 -0.63 5.85
CA LEU A 103 -2.14 -0.07 4.92
C LEU A 103 -2.79 0.86 3.88
N TYR A 104 -4.12 0.84 3.74
CA TYR A 104 -4.84 1.77 2.86
C TYR A 104 -4.74 3.21 3.35
N THR A 105 -4.55 3.44 4.66
CA THR A 105 -4.25 4.77 5.21
C THR A 105 -3.01 5.38 4.56
N LEU A 106 -1.99 4.56 4.25
CA LEU A 106 -0.80 5.00 3.53
C LEU A 106 -1.12 5.48 2.12
N VAL A 107 -2.10 4.84 1.45
CA VAL A 107 -2.56 5.26 0.12
C VAL A 107 -3.26 6.62 0.25
N ILE A 108 -4.13 6.80 1.23
CA ILE A 108 -4.83 8.08 1.46
C ILE A 108 -3.82 9.21 1.69
N ASP A 109 -2.87 9.01 2.60
CA ASP A 109 -1.85 10.02 2.92
C ASP A 109 -0.94 10.32 1.72
N MET A 110 -0.61 9.30 0.90
CA MET A 110 0.21 9.48 -0.29
C MET A 110 -0.49 10.16 -1.45
N PHE A 111 -1.83 10.19 -1.45
CA PHE A 111 -2.64 10.82 -2.48
C PHE A 111 -3.34 12.10 -1.99
N ASP A 112 -3.12 12.51 -0.74
CA ASP A 112 -3.55 13.75 -0.06
C ASP A 112 -4.39 14.71 -0.92
N ASN A 113 -5.72 14.65 -0.76
CA ASN A 113 -6.74 15.47 -1.45
C ASN A 113 -6.83 15.33 -2.99
N GLN A 114 -6.25 14.28 -3.58
CA GLN A 114 -6.41 13.95 -5.00
C GLN A 114 -7.42 12.80 -5.22
N GLU A 115 -8.64 12.95 -4.72
CA GLU A 115 -9.70 11.94 -4.91
C GLU A 115 -10.01 11.67 -6.39
N ASP A 116 -9.84 12.67 -7.26
CA ASP A 116 -10.00 12.54 -8.72
C ASP A 116 -8.78 11.93 -9.44
N ASN A 117 -7.75 11.50 -8.69
CA ASN A 117 -6.58 10.88 -9.29
C ASN A 117 -6.93 9.49 -9.81
N HIS A 118 -6.75 9.28 -11.12
CA HIS A 118 -6.99 8.00 -11.77
C HIS A 118 -6.29 6.82 -11.07
N ASN A 119 -5.06 7.01 -10.57
CA ASN A 119 -4.33 5.97 -9.86
C ASN A 119 -4.93 5.67 -8.48
N PHE A 120 -5.42 6.69 -7.78
CA PHE A 120 -6.09 6.53 -6.50
C PHE A 120 -7.37 5.70 -6.66
N GLU A 121 -8.20 6.05 -7.65
CA GLU A 121 -9.43 5.31 -7.97
C GLU A 121 -9.12 3.87 -8.43
N LEU A 122 -8.04 3.65 -9.18
CA LEU A 122 -7.63 2.30 -9.56
C LEU A 122 -7.29 1.45 -8.32
N ILE A 123 -6.48 1.96 -7.40
CA ILE A 123 -6.13 1.25 -6.16
C ILE A 123 -7.39 0.98 -5.33
N LYS A 124 -8.25 1.99 -5.18
CA LYS A 124 -9.53 1.88 -4.48
C LYS A 124 -10.42 0.78 -5.06
N GLN A 125 -10.53 0.68 -6.38
CA GLN A 125 -11.31 -0.37 -7.05
C GLN A 125 -10.71 -1.75 -6.81
N VAL A 126 -9.38 -1.90 -6.88
CA VAL A 126 -8.72 -3.20 -6.65
C VAL A 126 -8.92 -3.66 -5.21
N VAL A 127 -8.70 -2.76 -4.24
CA VAL A 127 -8.91 -3.06 -2.81
C VAL A 127 -10.38 -3.39 -2.55
N ARG A 128 -11.30 -2.54 -3.02
CA ARG A 128 -12.75 -2.76 -2.85
C ARG A 128 -13.22 -4.07 -3.47
N LYS A 129 -12.78 -4.40 -4.68
CA LYS A 129 -13.15 -5.65 -5.34
C LYS A 129 -12.76 -6.87 -4.51
N LYS A 130 -11.55 -6.88 -3.95
CA LYS A 130 -11.09 -7.97 -3.07
C LYS A 130 -11.93 -8.07 -1.80
N PHE A 131 -12.23 -6.92 -1.17
CA PHE A 131 -13.13 -6.90 -0.01
C PHE A 131 -14.53 -7.37 -0.36
N ASP A 132 -15.11 -6.90 -1.46
CA ASP A 132 -16.43 -7.32 -1.90
C ASP A 132 -16.45 -8.83 -2.24
N GLU A 133 -15.39 -9.39 -2.84
CA GLU A 133 -15.22 -10.83 -3.08
C GLU A 133 -15.10 -11.65 -1.77
N ASP A 134 -14.36 -11.15 -0.78
CA ASP A 134 -14.17 -11.82 0.51
C ASP A 134 -15.44 -11.76 1.40
N TYR A 135 -16.27 -10.72 1.22
CA TYR A 135 -17.50 -10.48 1.98
C TYR A 135 -18.79 -10.78 1.21
N GLU A 136 -18.70 -11.20 -0.05
CA GLU A 136 -19.83 -11.76 -0.78
C GLU A 136 -20.31 -13.00 -0.02
N LEU A 137 -21.39 -12.82 0.73
CA LEU A 137 -22.06 -13.90 1.43
C LEU A 137 -22.44 -14.95 0.39
N ASN A 138 -21.76 -16.10 0.42
CA ASN A 138 -22.22 -17.30 -0.26
C ASN A 138 -23.73 -17.47 0.01
N GLN A 139 -24.50 -17.86 -1.01
CA GLN A 139 -25.95 -18.17 -0.93
C GLN A 139 -26.35 -18.91 0.35
N GLU A 140 -25.49 -19.77 0.86
CA GLU A 140 -25.67 -20.48 2.13
C GLU A 140 -25.66 -19.56 3.37
N ASN A 141 -24.73 -18.61 3.45
CA ASN A 141 -24.68 -17.62 4.53
C ASN A 141 -25.83 -16.61 4.45
N LEU A 142 -26.27 -16.24 3.24
CA LEU A 142 -27.48 -15.43 3.04
C LEU A 142 -28.73 -16.16 3.56
N ARG A 143 -28.83 -17.48 3.33
CA ARG A 143 -29.93 -18.29 3.86
C ARG A 143 -29.89 -18.39 5.38
N LEU A 144 -28.71 -18.54 5.98
CA LEU A 144 -28.55 -18.57 7.43
C LEU A 144 -28.91 -17.23 8.09
N LEU A 145 -28.50 -16.10 7.49
CA LEU A 145 -28.89 -14.76 7.94
C LEU A 145 -30.41 -14.55 7.84
N ALA A 146 -31.01 -14.89 6.71
CA ALA A 146 -32.47 -14.79 6.52
C ALA A 146 -33.24 -15.67 7.52
N TYR A 147 -32.70 -16.84 7.87
CA TYR A 147 -33.29 -17.70 8.91
C TYR A 147 -33.18 -17.06 10.29
N GLN A 148 -32.02 -16.51 10.66
CA GLN A 148 -31.84 -15.84 11.95
C GLN A 148 -32.70 -14.58 12.11
N GLU A 149 -32.84 -13.77 11.06
CA GLU A 149 -33.70 -12.59 11.07
C GLU A 149 -35.17 -12.96 11.29
N LYS A 150 -35.64 -14.03 10.63
CA LYS A 150 -37.01 -14.53 10.78
C LYS A 150 -37.31 -14.97 12.23
N TYR A 151 -36.39 -15.68 12.87
CA TYR A 151 -36.57 -16.12 14.26
C TYR A 151 -36.43 -14.97 15.28
N SER A 152 -35.62 -13.96 15.01
CA SER A 152 -35.54 -12.76 15.86
C SER A 152 -36.81 -11.90 15.78
N GLN A 153 -37.46 -11.83 14.62
CA GLN A 153 -38.74 -11.11 14.47
C GLN A 153 -39.91 -11.85 15.13
N GLU A 154 -39.95 -13.18 15.05
CA GLU A 154 -40.99 -13.99 15.72
C GLU A 154 -40.90 -13.90 17.26
N ASN A 155 -39.69 -13.78 17.82
CA ASN A 155 -39.49 -13.61 19.26
C ASN A 155 -39.75 -12.19 19.78
N THR A 156 -39.70 -11.16 18.93
CA THR A 156 -40.05 -9.78 19.31
C THR A 156 -41.54 -9.47 19.13
N SER A 157 -42.25 -10.26 18.32
CA SER A 157 -43.71 -10.17 18.12
C SER A 157 -44.52 -10.86 19.24
N SER A 158 -43.84 -11.58 20.13
CA SER A 158 -44.44 -12.42 21.17
C SER A 158 -44.21 -11.89 22.61
N SER A 159 -43.78 -10.63 22.76
CA SER A 159 -43.62 -9.94 24.05
C SER A 159 -44.58 -8.76 24.20
#